data_AF-A0A388NPX6-F1
#
_entry.id   AF-A0A388NPX6-F1
#
_cell.length_a   1.000
_cell.length_b   1.000
_cell.length_c   1.000
_cell.angle_alpha   90.00
_cell.angle_beta   90.00
_cell.angle_gamma   90.00
#
_symmetry.space_group_name_H-M   'P 1'
#
loop_
_entity.id
_entity.type
_entity.pdbx_description
1 polymer ?
#
loop_
_entity_poly.entity_id
_entity_poly.type
_entity_poly.pdbx_seq_one_letter_code
_entity_poly.pdbx_strand_id
1 'polypeptide(L)' 'MSEEIVSTEEAKGLFGRIGLFYRQIISELVKVVWPTRNQLTTYTAVVLVFVGFIILVVSIFDLILTKITFWVFG' A
#
# COMPACT_ATOMS: atom_id res chain seq x y z
N MET A 1 53.25 -26.41 -17.18
CA MET A 1 54.52 -25.68 -17.07
C MET A 1 54.60 -24.62 -18.17
N SER A 2 54.36 -23.32 -17.98
CA SER A 2 53.88 -22.59 -16.79
C SER A 2 53.21 -21.25 -17.13
N GLU A 3 52.17 -20.76 -16.43
CA GLU A 3 51.15 -21.43 -15.59
C GLU A 3 49.99 -20.42 -15.28
N GLU A 4 49.10 -20.76 -14.34
CA GLU A 4 48.31 -19.90 -13.42
C GLU A 4 47.27 -18.90 -14.00
N ILE A 5 46.02 -19.38 -14.10
CA ILE A 5 44.83 -18.52 -14.21
C ILE A 5 44.59 -17.90 -12.83
N VAL A 6 44.98 -16.63 -12.65
CA VAL A 6 44.78 -15.88 -11.41
C VAL A 6 43.29 -15.66 -11.15
N SER A 7 42.70 -16.60 -10.41
CA SER A 7 41.37 -16.48 -9.84
C SER A 7 41.42 -15.51 -8.65
N THR A 8 41.18 -14.23 -8.91
CA THR A 8 40.92 -13.26 -7.84
C THR A 8 39.61 -13.62 -7.14
N GLU A 9 39.73 -14.42 -6.08
CA GLU A 9 38.75 -14.55 -5.00
C GLU A 9 38.60 -13.18 -4.31
N GLU A 10 37.84 -12.27 -4.94
CA GLU A 10 37.47 -11.00 -4.32
C GLU A 10 36.50 -11.30 -3.17
N ALA A 11 37.05 -11.41 -1.97
CA ALA A 11 36.30 -11.71 -0.75
C ALA A 11 35.15 -10.72 -0.59
N LYS A 12 33.91 -11.20 -0.79
CA LYS A 12 32.69 -10.39 -0.75
C LYS A 12 32.45 -9.85 0.67
N GLY A 13 33.07 -8.70 0.96
CA GLY A 13 32.90 -7.96 2.20
C GLY A 13 31.46 -7.47 2.41
N LEU A 14 31.25 -6.68 3.46
CA LEU A 14 29.92 -6.22 3.90
C LEU A 14 29.07 -5.63 2.76
N PHE A 15 29.69 -4.88 1.84
CA PHE A 15 29.07 -4.31 0.64
C PHE A 15 28.51 -5.36 -0.33
N GLY A 16 29.20 -6.49 -0.52
CA GLY A 16 28.72 -7.60 -1.36
C GLY A 16 27.46 -8.27 -0.79
N ARG A 17 27.32 -8.31 0.54
CA ARG A 17 26.09 -8.80 1.21
C ARG A 17 24.92 -7.84 0.96
N ILE A 18 25.14 -6.53 1.12
CA ILE A 18 24.11 -5.50 0.88
C ILE A 18 23.64 -5.50 -0.59
N GLY A 19 24.56 -5.65 -1.55
CA GLY A 19 24.22 -5.78 -2.97
C GLY A 19 23.36 -7.01 -3.29
N LEU A 20 23.61 -8.15 -2.61
CA LEU A 20 22.77 -9.35 -2.73
C LEU A 20 21.37 -9.15 -2.13
N PHE A 21 21.25 -8.48 -0.97
CA PHE A 21 19.95 -8.13 -0.37
C PHE A 21 19.12 -7.22 -1.28
N TYR A 22 19.71 -6.18 -1.88
CA TYR A 22 18.98 -5.30 -2.79
C TYR A 22 18.47 -6.04 -4.03
N ARG A 23 19.28 -6.96 -4.59
CA ARG A 23 18.87 -7.83 -5.70
C ARG A 23 17.73 -8.78 -5.31
N GLN A 24 17.71 -9.28 -4.07
CA GLN A 24 16.60 -10.08 -3.55
C GLN A 24 15.32 -9.25 -3.40
N ILE A 25 15.40 -8.02 -2.88
CA ILE A 25 14.23 -7.13 -2.74
C ILE A 25 13.56 -6.89 -4.11
N ILE A 26 14.34 -6.57 -5.15
CA ILE A 26 13.80 -6.38 -6.50
C ILE A 26 13.16 -7.69 -7.03
N SER A 27 13.80 -8.83 -6.81
CA SER A 27 13.26 -10.15 -7.18
C SER A 27 11.94 -10.50 -6.48
N GLU A 28 11.66 -9.89 -5.33
CA GLU A 28 10.42 -10.08 -4.57
C GLU A 28 9.36 -9.05 -4.96
N LEU A 29 9.74 -7.79 -5.22
CA LEU A 29 8.84 -6.73 -5.70
C LEU A 29 8.22 -7.06 -7.07
N VAL A 30 8.97 -7.73 -7.96
CA VAL A 30 8.42 -8.20 -9.26
C VAL A 30 7.35 -9.29 -9.09
N LYS A 31 7.29 -9.97 -7.94
CA LYS A 31 6.22 -10.96 -7.63
C LYS A 31 4.93 -10.29 -7.15
N VAL A 32 4.95 -8.99 -6.84
CA VAL A 32 3.74 -8.23 -6.48
C VAL A 32 2.92 -8.02 -7.75
N VAL A 33 1.82 -8.76 -7.87
CA VAL A 33 0.90 -8.65 -9.00
C VAL A 33 0.28 -7.26 -9.01
N TRP A 34 0.65 -6.43 -9.99
CA TRP A 34 0.06 -5.09 -10.13
C TRP A 34 -1.43 -5.22 -10.51
N PRO A 35 -2.35 -4.59 -9.75
CA PRO A 35 -3.78 -4.75 -9.97
C PRO A 35 -4.22 -4.12 -11.29
N THR A 36 -5.11 -4.80 -12.00
CA THR A 36 -5.65 -4.26 -13.26
C THR A 36 -6.49 -3.02 -13.02
N ARG A 37 -6.58 -2.12 -14.00
CA ARG A 37 -7.35 -0.86 -13.89
C ARG A 37 -8.79 -1.08 -13.41
N ASN A 38 -9.42 -2.20 -13.80
CA ASN A 38 -10.77 -2.55 -13.38
C ASN A 38 -10.86 -2.82 -11.88
N GLN A 39 -9.88 -3.51 -11.29
CA GLN A 39 -9.84 -3.78 -9.85
C GLN A 39 -9.74 -2.48 -9.05
N LEU A 40 -8.87 -1.56 -9.46
CA LEU A 40 -8.72 -0.23 -8.85
C LEU A 40 -10.05 0.53 -8.86
N THR A 41 -10.74 0.56 -10.01
CA THR A 41 -12.05 1.21 -10.14
C THR A 41 -13.11 0.54 -9.24
N THR A 42 -13.18 -0.79 -9.22
CA THR A 42 -14.15 -1.52 -8.37
C THR A 42 -13.92 -1.24 -6.89
N TYR A 43 -12.69 -1.33 -6.39
CA TYR A 43 -12.40 -1.07 -4.97
C TYR A 43 -12.69 0.39 -4.60
N THR A 44 -12.32 1.34 -5.45
CA THR A 44 -12.59 2.76 -5.21
C THR A 44 -14.09 3.06 -5.24
N ALA A 45 -14.84 2.46 -6.17
CA ALA A 45 -16.29 2.63 -6.27
C ALA A 45 -17.02 2.08 -5.03
N VAL A 46 -16.62 0.91 -4.52
CA VAL A 46 -17.19 0.35 -3.28
C VAL A 46 -16.97 1.30 -2.09
N VAL A 47 -15.77 1.87 -1.95
CA VAL A 47 -15.47 2.85 -0.89
C VAL A 47 -16.31 4.11 -1.04
N LEU A 48 -16.45 4.66 -2.25
CA LEU A 48 -17.26 5.86 -2.50
C LEU A 48 -18.74 5.64 -2.16
N VAL A 49 -19.33 4.49 -2.54
CA VAL A 49 -20.72 4.14 -2.19
C VAL A 49 -20.87 3.98 -0.68
N PHE A 50 -19.94 3.30 -0.01
CA PHE A 50 -19.98 3.10 1.44
C PHE A 50 -19.87 4.42 2.22
N VAL A 51 -18.90 5.27 1.87
CA VAL A 51 -18.72 6.58 2.51
C VAL A 51 -19.92 7.49 2.24
N GLY A 52 -20.47 7.50 1.02
CA GLY A 52 -21.70 8.23 0.69
C GLY A 52 -22.91 7.79 1.52
N PHE A 53 -23.07 6.48 1.77
CA PHE A 53 -24.12 5.96 2.65
C PHE A 53 -23.93 6.41 4.10
N ILE A 54 -22.71 6.34 4.65
CA ILE A 54 -22.43 6.81 6.01
C ILE A 54 -22.69 8.31 6.15
N ILE A 55 -22.28 9.13 5.18
CA ILE A 55 -22.57 10.58 5.17
C ILE A 55 -24.08 10.84 5.19
N LEU A 56 -24.86 10.10 4.39
CA LEU A 56 -26.31 10.23 4.34
C LEU A 56 -26.96 9.89 5.69
N VAL A 57 -26.56 8.77 6.31
CA VAL A 57 -27.07 8.37 7.63
C VAL A 57 -26.70 9.40 8.69
N VAL A 58 -25.42 9.80 8.78
CA VAL A 58 -24.94 10.78 9.76
C VAL A 58 -25.66 12.12 9.58
N SER A 59 -25.84 12.60 8.34
CA SER A 59 -26.58 13.84 8.06
C SER A 59 -28.03 13.79 8.56
N ILE A 60 -28.71 12.65 8.46
CA ILE A 60 -30.07 12.48 9.00
C ILE A 60 -30.05 12.54 10.54
N PHE A 61 -29.09 11.86 11.17
CA PHE A 61 -28.93 11.92 12.63
C PHE A 61 -28.59 13.33 13.12
N ASP A 62 -27.69 14.04 12.44
CA ASP A 62 -27.33 15.43 12.77
C ASP A 62 -28.53 16.36 12.69
N LEU A 63 -29.39 16.24 11.66
CA LEU A 63 -30.62 17.02 11.55
C LEU A 63 -31.62 16.72 12.69
N ILE A 64 -31.78 15.45 13.06
CA ILE A 64 -32.65 15.02 14.17
C ILE A 64 -32.12 15.58 15.49
N LEU A 65 -30.83 15.38 15.79
CA LEU A 65 -30.18 15.83 17.01
C LEU A 65 -30.16 17.36 17.11
N THR A 66 -29.91 18.08 16.00
CA THR A 66 -29.98 19.54 15.96
C THR A 66 -31.39 20.03 16.28
N LYS A 67 -32.44 19.40 15.72
CA LYS A 67 -33.83 19.76 15.99
C LYS A 67 -34.25 19.48 17.44
N ILE A 68 -33.80 18.37 18.02
CA ILE A 68 -34.02 18.06 19.44
C ILE A 68 -33.28 19.07 20.33
N THR A 69 -32.02 19.36 20.04
CA THR A 69 -31.19 20.31 20.80
C THR A 69 -31.80 21.71 20.77
N PHE A 70 -32.25 22.17 19.60
CA PHE A 70 -32.97 23.46 19.46
C PHE A 70 -34.29 23.49 20.23
N TRP A 71 -34.99 22.35 20.38
CA TRP A 71 -36.22 22.28 21.18
C TRP A 71 -35.99 22.21 22.69
N VAL A 72 -34.80 21.74 23.13
CA VAL A 72 -34.45 21.61 24.56
C VAL A 72 -33.73 22.85 25.10
N PHE A 73 -32.94 23.54 24.27
CA PHE A 73 -32.07 24.66 24.67
C PHE A 73 -32.43 26.00 24.00
N GLY A 74 -33.40 26.04 23.09
CA GLY A 74 -33.90 27.25 22.40
C GLY A 74 -35.16 27.82 23.02
#